data_AF-A0A8K0JXY8-F1
#
_entry.id   AF-A0A8K0JXY8-F1
#
_cell.length_a   1.000
_cell.length_b   1.000
_cell.length_c   1.000
_cell.angle_alpha   90.00
_cell.angle_beta   90.00
_cell.angle_gamma   90.00
#
_symmetry.space_group_name_H-M   'P 1'
#
loop_
_entity.id
_entity.type
_entity.pdbx_description
1 polymer ?
#
loop_
_entity_poly.entity_id
_entity_poly.type
_entity_poly.pdbx_seq_one_letter_code
_entity_poly.pdbx_strand_id
1 'polypeptide(L)'
;MAAGSVGRSSERPCPSISIDSLRWATAMPHKQQELDLPSLRIEDTTGDGSAGARVTAAGASASPASSSSSSVPAAAAADGDASTAQEGAASAERTDGSGARTMSQISGVKRPLQHTNSYSGERLPKYGVETEDEEELGKYLADIDRWGIDMFKIGELSNHRPLTAVTYTVFQERDLLQTFMIPAKTFVNFMMTLEDHYLKDIPYHNSLHAADVTQSTNVLLNSPALESVFTPLEIIAAIFAASIHDVDHPGLTNQFLINSSSELALMYNDESVLENHHLAVAFKLLQNEDCDIFVNLHKKQRQTLRKMVIDMVLATDMSKHMSLLADLKTMVETKKVAGSGVLLLDNYTDRIQVLQNLVHCADLSNPTKPLELYRQWVSLIMEEFFLQGDREREESMDISPMCDRHSATIEKSQVGFIDYIVHPLWETWADLVHPDAQDILDTLEENRDWYQSMIPPSPPPTGQDGVTPVEEEGGEEGGVERIRFQVTPEEGEIGSVEEDLGGGDELEGGGI
;
A
#
# COMPACT_ATOMS: atom_id res chain seq x y z
N MET A 1 77.47 -3.76 9.26
CA MET A 1 77.14 -2.96 10.47
C MET A 1 76.52 -1.66 9.97
N ALA A 2 75.37 -1.16 10.41
CA ALA A 2 74.27 -1.68 11.24
C ALA A 2 72.98 -1.03 10.67
N ALA A 3 71.90 -1.76 10.39
CA ALA A 3 70.84 -2.11 11.34
C ALA A 3 70.28 -0.90 12.11
N GLY A 4 69.06 -0.47 11.74
CA GLY A 4 68.21 0.46 12.49
C GLY A 4 66.76 0.01 12.35
N SER A 5 66.08 -0.22 13.48
CA SER A 5 64.75 -0.84 13.55
C SER A 5 63.63 0.20 13.63
N VAL A 6 62.47 -0.09 13.02
CA VAL A 6 61.19 0.53 13.40
C VAL A 6 60.09 -0.53 13.52
N GLY A 7 59.42 -0.49 14.68
CA GLY A 7 58.09 -1.02 15.04
C GLY A 7 57.41 -2.14 14.23
N ARG A 8 57.18 -3.28 14.90
CA ARG A 8 56.00 -4.11 14.64
C ARG A 8 54.76 -3.43 15.25
N SER A 9 53.73 -3.18 14.45
CA SER A 9 52.35 -3.01 14.92
C SER A 9 51.67 -4.39 14.98
N SER A 10 50.79 -4.59 15.95
CA SER A 10 50.10 -5.87 16.18
C SER A 10 48.90 -6.05 15.27
N GLU A 11 48.92 -7.08 14.42
CA GLU A 11 47.72 -7.61 13.76
C GLU A 11 46.78 -8.20 14.83
N ARG A 12 45.50 -7.84 14.80
CA ARG A 12 44.46 -8.57 15.54
C ARG A 12 43.89 -9.66 14.62
N PRO A 13 43.71 -10.90 15.09
CA PRO A 13 43.11 -11.95 14.27
C PRO A 13 41.62 -11.67 14.05
N CYS A 14 41.13 -11.96 12.85
CA CYS A 14 39.70 -12.00 12.57
C CYS A 14 39.02 -13.13 13.37
N PRO A 15 37.76 -12.96 13.84
CA PRO A 15 37.01 -14.07 14.41
C PRO A 15 36.73 -15.12 13.33
N SER A 16 37.09 -16.37 13.61
CA SER A 16 36.69 -17.50 12.78
C SER A 16 35.20 -17.81 12.99
N ILE A 17 34.39 -17.70 11.93
CA ILE A 17 33.01 -18.17 11.93
C ILE A 17 33.01 -19.68 12.21
N SER A 18 32.32 -20.12 13.26
CA SER A 18 32.19 -21.55 13.57
C SER A 18 31.18 -22.22 12.64
N ILE A 19 31.46 -23.47 12.26
CA ILE A 19 30.69 -24.25 11.28
C ILE A 19 29.36 -24.81 11.86
N ASP A 20 29.03 -24.50 13.11
CA ASP A 20 27.85 -25.04 13.81
C ASP A 20 26.52 -24.28 13.55
N SER A 21 26.53 -23.12 12.89
CA SER A 21 25.31 -22.34 12.58
C SER A 21 24.42 -22.95 11.48
N LEU A 22 24.80 -24.08 10.90
CA LEU A 22 24.20 -24.67 9.68
C LEU A 22 23.37 -25.96 9.93
N ARG A 23 22.80 -26.11 11.14
CA ARG A 23 22.10 -27.35 11.55
C ARG A 23 20.66 -27.20 12.09
N TRP A 24 20.04 -26.03 12.01
CA TRP A 24 18.64 -25.85 12.45
C TRP A 24 17.60 -26.03 11.33
N ALA A 25 17.99 -25.98 10.06
CA ALA A 25 17.13 -26.06 8.89
C ALA A 25 16.66 -27.49 8.51
N THR A 26 16.46 -28.41 9.46
CA THR A 26 16.09 -29.82 9.15
C THR A 26 15.11 -30.46 10.15
N ALA A 27 14.36 -29.66 10.91
CA ALA A 27 13.40 -30.16 11.90
C ALA A 27 12.06 -29.38 11.89
N MET A 28 11.33 -29.45 10.77
CA MET A 28 9.88 -29.21 10.73
C MET A 28 9.21 -30.47 10.16
N PRO A 29 8.20 -31.05 10.84
CA PRO A 29 7.58 -32.29 10.39
C PRO A 29 6.66 -32.05 9.18
N HIS A 30 6.98 -32.68 8.05
CA HIS A 30 6.05 -32.81 6.92
C HIS A 30 4.73 -33.46 7.39
N LYS A 31 3.63 -32.72 7.36
CA LYS A 31 2.29 -33.28 7.12
C LYS A 31 1.84 -32.91 5.73
N GLN A 32 2.37 -33.67 4.78
CA GLN A 32 2.00 -33.62 3.38
C GLN A 32 0.72 -34.44 3.24
N GLN A 33 -0.41 -33.80 2.91
CA GLN A 33 -1.60 -34.53 2.46
C GLN A 33 -1.38 -34.91 0.99
N GLU A 34 -1.17 -36.19 0.75
CA GLU A 34 -1.23 -36.75 -0.60
C GLU A 34 -2.69 -36.72 -1.09
N LEU A 35 -2.95 -35.91 -2.11
CA LEU A 35 -4.13 -36.03 -2.96
C LEU A 35 -3.72 -36.72 -4.26
N ASP A 36 -3.91 -38.03 -4.30
CA ASP A 36 -3.77 -38.83 -5.52
C ASP A 36 -4.80 -38.37 -6.56
N LEU A 37 -4.33 -37.75 -7.65
CA LEU A 37 -5.12 -37.49 -8.85
C LEU A 37 -4.50 -38.24 -10.05
N PRO A 38 -5.29 -39.02 -10.82
CA PRO A 38 -4.76 -39.94 -11.82
C PRO A 38 -4.22 -39.22 -13.06
N SER A 39 -3.03 -39.66 -13.49
CA SER A 39 -2.36 -39.15 -14.70
C SER A 39 -3.13 -39.50 -15.98
N LEU A 40 -3.61 -38.46 -16.68
CA LEU A 40 -4.06 -38.58 -18.07
C LEU A 40 -2.88 -38.36 -19.01
N ARG A 41 -2.42 -39.45 -19.65
CA ARG A 41 -1.51 -39.39 -20.80
C ARG A 41 -2.21 -38.71 -21.98
N ILE A 42 -1.51 -37.78 -22.61
CA ILE A 42 -1.73 -37.42 -24.02
C ILE A 42 -0.49 -37.89 -24.78
N GLU A 43 -0.70 -38.70 -25.81
CA GLU A 43 0.38 -39.22 -26.66
C GLU A 43 0.69 -38.24 -27.79
N ASP A 44 1.97 -37.91 -27.96
CA ASP A 44 2.45 -37.20 -29.15
C ASP A 44 2.20 -38.05 -30.40
N THR A 45 1.57 -37.45 -31.41
CA THR A 45 1.62 -37.98 -32.79
C THR A 45 2.14 -36.93 -33.75
N THR A 46 3.20 -37.30 -34.46
CA THR A 46 3.90 -36.48 -35.46
C THR A 46 3.19 -36.56 -36.82
N GLY A 47 3.19 -35.47 -37.61
CA GLY A 47 2.50 -35.48 -38.90
C GLY A 47 2.63 -34.20 -39.74
N ASP A 48 3.65 -34.21 -40.61
CA ASP A 48 3.88 -33.40 -41.82
C ASP A 48 2.63 -32.98 -42.66
N GLY A 49 2.72 -31.91 -43.46
CA GLY A 49 1.68 -31.57 -44.45
C GLY A 49 1.66 -30.15 -45.03
N SER A 50 2.36 -29.91 -46.15
CA SER A 50 2.41 -28.61 -46.84
C SER A 50 1.14 -28.19 -47.62
N ALA A 51 0.99 -26.86 -47.77
CA ALA A 51 0.46 -26.12 -48.94
C ALA A 51 -1.06 -26.02 -49.26
N GLY A 52 -1.48 -24.81 -49.67
CA GLY A 52 -2.27 -24.68 -50.93
C GLY A 52 -3.57 -23.83 -50.96
N ALA A 53 -3.46 -22.61 -51.51
CA ALA A 53 -4.42 -21.97 -52.44
C ALA A 53 -5.86 -21.50 -52.02
N ARG A 54 -6.00 -20.16 -51.87
CA ARG A 54 -6.78 -19.19 -52.71
C ARG A 54 -8.29 -19.36 -53.05
N VAL A 55 -9.00 -18.18 -53.02
CA VAL A 55 -10.08 -17.70 -53.96
C VAL A 55 -11.49 -18.33 -53.77
N THR A 56 -12.70 -17.70 -53.78
CA THR A 56 -13.33 -16.34 -53.99
C THR A 56 -14.82 -16.43 -53.52
N ALA A 57 -15.72 -15.41 -53.43
CA ALA A 57 -15.74 -13.94 -53.20
C ALA A 57 -17.21 -13.40 -53.35
N ALA A 58 -17.43 -12.07 -53.24
CA ALA A 58 -18.70 -11.31 -53.40
C ALA A 58 -19.74 -11.44 -52.26
N GLY A 59 -20.62 -10.46 -51.95
CA GLY A 59 -20.82 -9.06 -52.39
C GLY A 59 -21.82 -8.37 -51.43
N ALA A 60 -21.65 -7.10 -51.00
CA ALA A 60 -22.01 -5.84 -51.68
C ALA A 60 -23.47 -5.33 -51.47
N SER A 61 -23.61 -4.04 -51.07
CA SER A 61 -24.81 -3.17 -51.09
C SER A 61 -25.98 -3.48 -50.10
N ALA A 62 -26.85 -2.55 -49.67
CA ALA A 62 -26.80 -1.07 -49.55
C ALA A 62 -28.02 -0.58 -48.71
N SER A 63 -27.98 0.67 -48.21
CA SER A 63 -29.12 1.35 -47.55
C SER A 63 -30.26 1.67 -48.52
N PRO A 64 -31.47 2.03 -48.02
CA PRO A 64 -31.83 3.46 -48.09
C PRO A 64 -32.66 3.99 -46.91
N ALA A 65 -32.89 5.31 -46.89
CA ALA A 65 -33.80 6.02 -45.98
C ALA A 65 -35.02 6.58 -46.74
N SER A 66 -36.12 6.91 -46.03
CA SER A 66 -37.06 7.98 -46.43
C SER A 66 -38.03 8.37 -45.30
N SER A 67 -38.68 9.53 -45.46
CA SER A 67 -39.43 10.29 -44.46
C SER A 67 -40.94 10.39 -44.75
N SER A 68 -41.74 10.79 -43.76
CA SER A 68 -42.97 11.61 -43.96
C SER A 68 -43.48 12.19 -42.62
N SER A 69 -44.59 12.95 -42.64
CA SER A 69 -44.78 14.15 -41.81
C SER A 69 -46.20 14.39 -41.28
N SER A 70 -46.36 15.46 -40.46
CA SER A 70 -47.62 16.09 -39.98
C SER A 70 -48.37 15.35 -38.85
N SER A 71 -49.21 15.97 -38.02
CA SER A 71 -49.83 17.32 -38.04
C SER A 71 -50.16 17.85 -36.63
N VAL A 72 -50.38 19.17 -36.51
CA VAL A 72 -50.85 19.90 -35.32
C VAL A 72 -52.40 20.00 -35.33
N PRO A 73 -53.05 20.22 -34.18
CA PRO A 73 -54.01 21.33 -34.13
C PRO A 73 -53.83 22.25 -32.90
N ALA A 74 -54.30 23.50 -33.04
CA ALA A 74 -54.22 24.55 -32.02
C ALA A 74 -55.58 25.24 -31.82
N ALA A 75 -55.81 25.80 -30.63
CA ALA A 75 -56.84 26.81 -30.33
C ALA A 75 -56.41 27.55 -29.05
N ALA A 76 -56.09 28.86 -29.11
CA ALA A 76 -56.98 30.01 -28.85
C ALA A 76 -57.25 30.21 -27.33
N ALA A 77 -56.75 31.24 -26.60
CA ALA A 77 -56.61 32.70 -26.81
C ALA A 77 -57.81 33.54 -26.31
N ALA A 78 -57.59 34.26 -25.19
CA ALA A 78 -58.20 35.51 -24.70
C ALA A 78 -57.52 35.84 -23.33
N ASP A 79 -56.91 36.99 -23.01
CA ASP A 79 -57.18 38.44 -23.14
C ASP A 79 -57.84 39.10 -21.89
N GLY A 80 -57.20 40.17 -21.39
CA GLY A 80 -57.70 41.12 -20.37
C GLY A 80 -57.52 40.70 -18.88
N ASP A 81 -57.30 41.60 -17.91
CA ASP A 81 -56.96 43.04 -17.92
C ASP A 81 -56.32 43.41 -16.55
N ALA A 82 -55.80 44.63 -16.40
CA ALA A 82 -54.95 45.05 -15.27
C ALA A 82 -55.69 45.49 -13.98
N SER A 83 -55.04 45.39 -12.82
CA SER A 83 -54.65 46.57 -12.00
C SER A 83 -53.97 46.24 -10.65
N THR A 84 -53.14 47.21 -10.23
CA THR A 84 -52.40 47.41 -8.97
C THR A 84 -53.04 46.99 -7.64
N ALA A 85 -52.23 46.42 -6.74
CA ALA A 85 -52.08 46.89 -5.33
C ALA A 85 -50.77 46.37 -4.69
N GLN A 86 -50.33 47.05 -3.62
CA GLN A 86 -49.04 46.90 -2.94
C GLN A 86 -49.06 45.93 -1.73
N GLU A 87 -47.86 45.48 -1.33
CA GLU A 87 -47.43 45.11 0.04
C GLU A 87 -47.97 43.85 0.74
N GLY A 88 -47.06 43.15 1.46
CA GLY A 88 -47.45 42.59 2.77
C GLY A 88 -47.07 41.17 3.20
N ALA A 89 -45.80 40.76 3.10
CA ALA A 89 -45.14 39.81 4.05
C ALA A 89 -45.57 38.32 4.15
N ALA A 90 -44.68 37.55 4.81
CA ALA A 90 -44.83 36.17 5.32
C ALA A 90 -44.93 35.01 4.30
N SER A 91 -43.79 34.60 3.74
CA SER A 91 -43.62 33.28 3.11
C SER A 91 -43.44 32.19 4.18
N ALA A 92 -44.47 31.37 4.41
CA ALA A 92 -44.36 30.14 5.18
C ALA A 92 -43.69 29.04 4.34
N GLU A 93 -42.85 28.22 4.98
CA GLU A 93 -42.06 27.16 4.34
C GLU A 93 -42.96 26.09 3.70
N ARG A 94 -42.56 25.61 2.53
CA ARG A 94 -43.06 24.35 1.96
C ARG A 94 -41.92 23.34 1.96
N THR A 95 -42.06 22.31 2.79
CA THR A 95 -41.27 21.10 2.73
C THR A 95 -41.51 20.38 1.40
N ASP A 96 -40.45 20.11 0.64
CA ASP A 96 -40.52 19.32 -0.58
C ASP A 96 -39.55 18.13 -0.56
N GLY A 97 -39.97 17.05 -1.20
CA GLY A 97 -39.10 16.10 -1.87
C GLY A 97 -38.06 15.36 -1.04
N SER A 98 -38.46 14.26 -0.40
CA SER A 98 -37.53 13.17 -0.09
C SER A 98 -36.93 12.60 -1.38
N GLY A 99 -35.77 13.11 -1.78
CA GLY A 99 -34.95 12.54 -2.85
C GLY A 99 -34.19 11.34 -2.31
N ALA A 100 -34.46 10.15 -2.86
CA ALA A 100 -33.75 8.92 -2.50
C ALA A 100 -32.24 9.09 -2.67
N ARG A 101 -31.50 9.00 -1.56
CA ARG A 101 -30.03 9.01 -1.59
C ARG A 101 -29.56 7.66 -2.14
N THR A 102 -28.87 7.68 -3.28
CA THR A 102 -28.17 6.50 -3.80
C THR A 102 -26.97 6.17 -2.91
N MET A 103 -26.79 4.89 -2.60
CA MET A 103 -25.74 4.31 -1.72
C MET A 103 -24.31 4.37 -2.31
N SER A 104 -23.97 5.41 -3.08
CA SER A 104 -22.70 5.51 -3.82
C SER A 104 -21.92 6.77 -3.47
N GLN A 105 -22.05 7.28 -2.25
CA GLN A 105 -21.33 8.45 -1.77
C GLN A 105 -20.19 8.01 -0.86
N ILE A 106 -18.98 7.93 -1.40
CA ILE A 106 -17.76 7.72 -0.61
C ILE A 106 -17.69 8.84 0.44
N SER A 107 -17.76 8.47 1.70
CA SER A 107 -17.88 9.34 2.87
C SER A 107 -16.55 10.00 3.27
N GLY A 108 -15.91 10.68 2.31
CA GLY A 108 -14.68 11.45 2.46
C GLY A 108 -14.57 12.56 1.41
N VAL A 109 -14.96 12.24 0.17
CA VAL A 109 -15.03 13.13 -1.01
C VAL A 109 -15.96 14.35 -0.84
N LYS A 110 -16.76 14.37 0.24
CA LYS A 110 -17.69 15.47 0.59
C LYS A 110 -17.13 16.49 1.58
N ARG A 111 -15.82 16.49 1.84
CA ARG A 111 -15.16 17.74 2.23
C ARG A 111 -15.24 18.66 1.02
N PRO A 112 -16.07 19.74 1.02
CA PRO A 112 -15.90 20.77 0.00
C PRO A 112 -14.45 21.23 0.08
N LEU A 113 -13.86 21.67 -1.04
CA LEU A 113 -12.60 22.39 -1.02
C LEU A 113 -12.78 23.59 -0.08
N GLN A 114 -12.38 23.44 1.20
CA GLN A 114 -12.43 24.52 2.20
C GLN A 114 -11.53 25.69 1.76
N HIS A 115 -10.64 25.34 0.84
CA HIS A 115 -9.69 26.17 0.18
C HIS A 115 -9.78 25.93 -1.33
N THR A 116 -10.50 26.79 -2.04
CA THR A 116 -9.98 27.30 -3.31
C THR A 116 -8.77 28.19 -2.98
N ASN A 117 -7.68 27.59 -2.48
CA ASN A 117 -6.45 28.33 -2.20
C ASN A 117 -5.85 28.69 -3.55
N SER A 118 -6.15 29.88 -4.07
CA SER A 118 -5.56 31.14 -3.58
C SER A 118 -4.05 31.17 -3.75
N TYR A 119 -3.57 30.48 -4.79
CA TYR A 119 -2.38 30.91 -5.51
C TYR A 119 -2.62 32.33 -6.06
N SER A 120 -2.29 33.33 -5.23
CA SER A 120 -2.48 34.75 -5.52
C SER A 120 -1.26 35.40 -6.19
N GLY A 121 -0.12 34.67 -6.23
CA GLY A 121 1.10 35.09 -6.91
C GLY A 121 1.12 34.73 -8.40
N GLU A 122 1.85 35.52 -9.19
CA GLU A 122 2.05 35.28 -10.63
C GLU A 122 2.98 34.09 -10.96
N ARG A 123 3.66 33.51 -9.95
CA ARG A 123 4.72 32.51 -10.12
C ARG A 123 4.64 31.44 -9.03
N LEU A 124 4.65 30.16 -9.42
CA LEU A 124 4.64 28.98 -8.52
C LEU A 124 5.82 28.96 -7.52
N PRO A 125 5.66 28.34 -6.33
CA PRO A 125 6.71 28.29 -5.31
C PRO A 125 7.83 27.37 -5.77
N LYS A 126 9.05 27.59 -5.26
CA LYS A 126 10.23 26.82 -5.69
C LYS A 126 10.06 25.31 -5.42
N TYR A 127 9.45 24.96 -4.30
CA TYR A 127 9.21 23.58 -3.84
C TYR A 127 7.72 23.21 -3.82
N GLY A 128 6.88 23.87 -4.62
CA GLY A 128 5.44 23.61 -4.69
C GLY A 128 4.62 24.10 -3.47
N VAL A 129 5.29 24.47 -2.37
CA VAL A 129 4.69 24.98 -1.12
C VAL A 129 5.16 26.40 -0.81
N GLU A 130 4.30 27.22 -0.20
CA GLU A 130 4.66 28.55 0.31
C GLU A 130 5.07 28.44 1.78
N THR A 131 6.28 28.91 2.11
CA THR A 131 6.86 28.90 3.46
C THR A 131 7.80 30.10 3.65
N GLU A 132 7.95 30.57 4.89
CA GLU A 132 8.95 31.59 5.24
C GLU A 132 10.38 31.01 5.24
N ASP A 133 10.51 29.69 5.40
CA ASP A 133 11.77 28.95 5.54
C ASP A 133 12.28 28.33 4.20
N GLU A 134 11.97 28.94 3.04
CA GLU A 134 12.27 28.35 1.70
C GLU A 134 13.76 27.97 1.52
N GLU A 135 14.69 28.75 2.09
CA GLU A 135 16.13 28.44 2.02
C GLU A 135 16.51 27.23 2.88
N GLU A 136 15.92 27.07 4.06
CA GLU A 136 16.23 25.97 4.99
C GLU A 136 15.57 24.67 4.52
N LEU A 137 14.29 24.73 4.14
CA LEU A 137 13.58 23.62 3.47
C LEU A 137 14.38 23.13 2.25
N GLY A 138 14.94 24.07 1.48
CA GLY A 138 15.77 23.78 0.32
C GLY A 138 17.09 23.07 0.60
N LYS A 139 17.62 23.10 1.84
CA LYS A 139 18.81 22.33 2.25
C LYS A 139 18.46 20.87 2.52
N TYR A 140 17.33 20.62 3.18
CA TYR A 140 16.84 19.26 3.39
C TYR A 140 16.43 18.64 2.04
N LEU A 141 15.62 19.32 1.23
CA LEU A 141 15.20 18.83 -0.08
C LEU A 141 16.34 18.64 -1.10
N ALA A 142 17.55 19.14 -0.85
CA ALA A 142 18.73 18.83 -1.68
C ALA A 142 19.30 17.41 -1.43
N ASP A 143 18.94 16.79 -0.30
CA ASP A 143 19.28 15.40 0.07
C ASP A 143 18.12 14.42 -0.27
N ILE A 144 17.18 14.78 -1.15
CA ILE A 144 15.95 13.99 -1.42
C ILE A 144 16.20 12.59 -2.01
N ASP A 145 17.38 12.36 -2.61
CA ASP A 145 17.85 11.05 -3.08
C ASP A 145 18.59 10.24 -1.99
N ARG A 146 18.66 10.72 -0.74
CA ARG A 146 19.39 10.08 0.35
C ARG A 146 18.47 9.35 1.33
N TRP A 147 18.87 8.14 1.75
CA TRP A 147 18.19 7.42 2.82
C TRP A 147 18.36 8.12 4.17
N GLY A 148 17.29 8.16 4.98
CA GLY A 148 17.33 8.76 6.32
C GLY A 148 17.33 10.30 6.33
N ILE A 149 16.76 10.93 5.31
CA ILE A 149 16.40 12.36 5.34
C ILE A 149 15.45 12.65 6.51
N ASP A 150 15.59 13.81 7.15
CA ASP A 150 14.73 14.20 8.27
C ASP A 150 13.36 14.70 7.76
N MET A 151 12.44 13.75 7.58
CA MET A 151 11.08 14.03 7.12
C MET A 151 10.30 14.92 8.12
N PHE A 152 10.58 14.82 9.43
CA PHE A 152 9.95 15.68 10.44
C PHE A 152 10.33 17.14 10.25
N LYS A 153 11.62 17.43 9.97
CA LYS A 153 12.08 18.78 9.63
C LYS A 153 11.50 19.28 8.31
N ILE A 154 11.34 18.42 7.30
CA ILE A 154 10.61 18.78 6.08
C ILE A 154 9.15 19.15 6.42
N GLY A 155 8.48 18.37 7.28
CA GLY A 155 7.12 18.64 7.75
C GLY A 155 6.97 19.99 8.46
N GLU A 156 7.91 20.35 9.32
CA GLU A 156 7.96 21.67 9.97
C GLU A 156 8.20 22.80 8.93
N LEU A 157 9.29 22.72 8.17
CA LEU A 157 9.75 23.79 7.28
C LEU A 157 8.87 23.99 6.03
N SER A 158 8.07 22.99 5.66
CA SER A 158 7.08 23.08 4.56
C SER A 158 5.74 23.68 4.99
N ASN A 159 5.60 24.22 6.20
CA ASN A 159 4.33 24.69 6.75
C ASN A 159 3.27 23.57 6.80
N HIS A 160 3.68 22.40 7.31
CA HIS A 160 2.88 21.17 7.37
C HIS A 160 2.35 20.73 5.99
N ARG A 161 3.20 20.81 4.96
CA ARG A 161 2.97 20.30 3.60
C ARG A 161 4.10 19.36 3.10
N PRO A 162 4.56 18.37 3.91
CA PRO A 162 5.67 17.51 3.53
C PRO A 162 5.39 16.74 2.25
N LEU A 163 4.18 16.21 2.05
CA LEU A 163 3.84 15.38 0.89
C LEU A 163 3.88 16.21 -0.39
N THR A 164 3.31 17.42 -0.38
CA THR A 164 3.37 18.31 -1.55
C THR A 164 4.81 18.72 -1.87
N ALA A 165 5.62 19.08 -0.86
CA ALA A 165 7.00 19.51 -1.04
C ALA A 165 7.91 18.39 -1.57
N VAL A 166 7.81 17.19 -0.99
CA VAL A 166 8.57 15.99 -1.39
C VAL A 166 8.20 15.57 -2.81
N THR A 167 6.90 15.36 -3.06
CA THR A 167 6.46 14.82 -4.36
C THR A 167 6.72 15.81 -5.49
N TYR A 168 6.59 17.13 -5.26
CA TYR A 168 6.95 18.15 -6.25
C TYR A 168 8.45 18.14 -6.56
N THR A 169 9.32 18.05 -5.54
CA THR A 169 10.78 17.97 -5.72
C THR A 169 11.17 16.72 -6.52
N VAL A 170 10.67 15.53 -6.14
CA VAL A 170 10.90 14.27 -6.86
C VAL A 170 10.44 14.35 -8.32
N PHE A 171 9.28 14.96 -8.59
CA PHE A 171 8.76 15.14 -9.95
C PHE A 171 9.57 16.13 -10.81
N GLN A 172 10.23 17.11 -10.19
CA GLN A 172 11.14 18.04 -10.86
C GLN A 172 12.48 17.36 -11.18
N GLU A 173 13.11 16.70 -10.21
CA GLU A 173 14.43 16.08 -10.39
C GLU A 173 14.42 14.91 -11.38
N ARG A 174 13.32 14.15 -11.42
CA ARG A 174 13.09 13.08 -12.40
C ARG A 174 12.53 13.56 -13.75
N ASP A 175 12.39 14.87 -13.96
CA ASP A 175 11.81 15.50 -15.16
C ASP A 175 10.41 14.95 -15.55
N LEU A 176 9.63 14.47 -14.57
CA LEU A 176 8.35 13.79 -14.80
C LEU A 176 7.27 14.77 -15.27
N LEU A 177 7.28 16.01 -14.76
CA LEU A 177 6.36 17.06 -15.20
C LEU A 177 6.54 17.37 -16.69
N GLN A 178 7.77 17.45 -17.18
CA GLN A 178 8.07 17.70 -18.59
C GLN A 178 7.79 16.46 -19.45
N THR A 179 8.25 15.28 -19.00
CA THR A 179 8.08 13.98 -19.68
C THR A 179 6.61 13.66 -19.98
N PHE A 180 5.72 13.93 -19.02
CA PHE A 180 4.29 13.67 -19.16
C PHE A 180 3.45 14.94 -19.45
N MET A 181 4.12 16.06 -19.70
CA MET A 181 3.51 17.37 -19.98
C MET A 181 2.48 17.78 -18.92
N ILE A 182 2.76 17.56 -17.64
CA ILE A 182 1.86 17.82 -16.52
C ILE A 182 1.86 19.32 -16.17
N PRO A 183 0.68 19.96 -16.11
CA PRO A 183 0.44 21.23 -15.48
C PRO A 183 1.20 21.51 -14.19
N ALA A 184 2.30 22.28 -14.10
CA ALA A 184 2.92 22.46 -12.76
C ALA A 184 1.93 23.04 -11.72
N LYS A 185 1.01 23.92 -12.15
CA LYS A 185 -0.14 24.39 -11.34
C LYS A 185 -1.13 23.25 -11.02
N THR A 186 -1.53 22.45 -12.02
CA THR A 186 -2.43 21.30 -11.86
C THR A 186 -1.87 20.26 -10.89
N PHE A 187 -0.55 20.05 -10.92
CA PHE A 187 0.16 19.17 -10.01
C PHE A 187 0.13 19.70 -8.58
N VAL A 188 0.50 20.97 -8.34
CA VAL A 188 0.42 21.56 -6.99
C VAL A 188 -1.02 21.56 -6.47
N ASN A 189 -2.01 21.88 -7.31
CA ASN A 189 -3.42 21.82 -6.94
C ASN A 189 -3.85 20.40 -6.51
N PHE A 190 -3.48 19.37 -7.28
CA PHE A 190 -3.76 17.98 -6.93
C PHE A 190 -3.05 17.56 -5.65
N MET A 191 -1.76 17.84 -5.50
CA MET A 191 -1.00 17.43 -4.31
C MET A 191 -1.49 18.12 -3.03
N MET A 192 -1.79 19.41 -3.07
CA MET A 192 -2.41 20.13 -1.95
C MET A 192 -3.78 19.53 -1.60
N THR A 193 -4.58 19.18 -2.60
CA THR A 193 -5.89 18.53 -2.40
C THR A 193 -5.75 17.12 -1.81
N LEU A 194 -4.77 16.34 -2.27
CA LEU A 194 -4.44 15.01 -1.76
C LEU A 194 -3.99 15.08 -0.29
N GLU A 195 -3.08 16.00 0.01
CA GLU A 195 -2.56 16.24 1.36
C GLU A 195 -3.64 16.77 2.33
N ASP A 196 -4.64 17.50 1.85
CA ASP A 196 -5.83 17.89 2.65
C ASP A 196 -6.79 16.72 2.96
N HIS A 197 -6.65 15.57 2.27
CA HIS A 197 -7.40 14.35 2.56
C HIS A 197 -6.64 13.37 3.48
N TYR A 198 -5.35 13.58 3.72
CA TYR A 198 -4.68 12.93 4.86
C TYR A 198 -5.14 13.60 6.17
N LEU A 199 -5.50 12.79 7.15
CA LEU A 199 -6.14 13.27 8.37
C LEU A 199 -5.11 13.76 9.39
N LYS A 200 -5.09 15.07 9.65
CA LYS A 200 -4.08 15.71 10.52
C LYS A 200 -4.11 15.29 11.99
N ASP A 201 -5.26 14.79 12.45
CA ASP A 201 -5.45 14.32 13.82
C ASP A 201 -5.01 12.84 14.01
N ILE A 202 -4.65 12.14 12.93
CA ILE A 202 -4.19 10.75 12.95
C ILE A 202 -2.67 10.73 13.18
N PRO A 203 -2.15 10.08 14.24
CA PRO A 203 -0.76 10.24 14.64
C PRO A 203 0.26 9.74 13.61
N TYR A 204 0.02 8.59 12.97
CA TYR A 204 0.99 7.93 12.09
C TYR A 204 0.57 7.98 10.61
N HIS A 205 -0.59 7.41 10.25
CA HIS A 205 -1.04 7.31 8.84
C HIS A 205 -1.60 8.65 8.34
N ASN A 206 -0.73 9.64 8.22
CA ASN A 206 -0.99 11.01 7.78
C ASN A 206 -0.02 11.43 6.65
N SER A 207 -0.06 12.69 6.21
CA SER A 207 0.73 13.12 5.05
C SER A 207 2.25 13.10 5.28
N LEU A 208 2.71 13.09 6.53
CA LEU A 208 4.13 12.94 6.86
C LEU A 208 4.62 11.52 6.55
N HIS A 209 3.84 10.50 6.91
CA HIS A 209 4.15 9.10 6.57
C HIS A 209 4.10 8.90 5.05
N ALA A 210 3.04 9.37 4.38
CA ALA A 210 2.95 9.32 2.92
C ALA A 210 4.14 10.01 2.23
N ALA A 211 4.66 11.11 2.79
CA ALA A 211 5.86 11.78 2.28
C ALA A 211 7.13 10.93 2.49
N ASP A 212 7.29 10.26 3.64
CA ASP A 212 8.40 9.34 3.91
C ASP A 212 8.38 8.12 2.99
N VAL A 213 7.20 7.51 2.75
CA VAL A 213 7.05 6.38 1.81
C VAL A 213 7.30 6.83 0.37
N THR A 214 6.84 8.02 -0.01
CA THR A 214 7.11 8.61 -1.35
C THR A 214 8.61 8.87 -1.57
N GLN A 215 9.30 9.43 -0.57
CA GLN A 215 10.74 9.67 -0.62
C GLN A 215 11.56 8.37 -0.57
N SER A 216 11.15 7.42 0.27
CA SER A 216 11.80 6.10 0.36
C SER A 216 11.66 5.34 -0.96
N THR A 217 10.47 5.38 -1.58
CA THR A 217 10.23 4.85 -2.95
C THR A 217 11.13 5.54 -3.97
N ASN A 218 11.33 6.86 -3.87
CA ASN A 218 12.27 7.60 -4.71
C ASN A 218 13.71 7.09 -4.57
N VAL A 219 14.21 6.89 -3.35
CA VAL A 219 15.57 6.36 -3.13
C VAL A 219 15.72 4.94 -3.65
N LEU A 220 14.75 4.06 -3.38
CA LEU A 220 14.80 2.66 -3.83
C LEU A 220 14.79 2.53 -5.36
N LEU A 221 14.04 3.39 -6.07
CA LEU A 221 14.06 3.47 -7.53
C LEU A 221 15.41 3.93 -8.12
N ASN A 222 16.32 4.50 -7.31
CA ASN A 222 17.67 4.88 -7.72
C ASN A 222 18.73 3.80 -7.46
N SER A 223 18.35 2.61 -6.97
CA SER A 223 19.27 1.47 -6.84
C SER A 223 19.95 1.16 -8.18
N PRO A 224 21.30 1.13 -8.25
CA PRO A 224 22.05 0.67 -9.43
C PRO A 224 21.56 -0.65 -10.03
N ALA A 225 21.14 -1.62 -9.22
CA ALA A 225 20.57 -2.89 -9.70
C ALA A 225 19.25 -2.74 -10.51
N LEU A 226 18.57 -1.59 -10.36
CA LEU A 226 17.32 -1.23 -11.04
C LEU A 226 17.52 -0.15 -12.13
N GLU A 227 18.76 0.29 -12.40
CA GLU A 227 19.05 1.30 -13.41
C GLU A 227 18.54 0.88 -14.80
N SER A 228 17.78 1.77 -15.45
CA SER A 228 17.13 1.53 -16.75
C SER A 228 16.17 0.32 -16.81
N VAL A 229 15.85 -0.33 -15.69
CA VAL A 229 14.88 -1.44 -15.64
C VAL A 229 13.46 -0.91 -15.87
N PHE A 230 13.07 0.15 -15.15
CA PHE A 230 11.71 0.72 -15.21
C PHE A 230 11.56 1.84 -16.24
N THR A 231 10.42 1.86 -16.92
CA THR A 231 10.03 2.96 -17.81
C THR A 231 9.57 4.18 -17.00
N PRO A 232 9.59 5.40 -17.58
CA PRO A 232 9.04 6.58 -16.91
C PRO A 232 7.58 6.41 -16.45
N LEU A 233 6.78 5.56 -17.11
CA LEU A 233 5.37 5.32 -16.77
C LEU A 233 5.23 4.43 -15.52
N GLU A 234 6.17 3.51 -15.30
CA GLU A 234 6.25 2.70 -14.08
C GLU A 234 6.80 3.54 -12.92
N ILE A 235 7.82 4.38 -13.16
CA ILE A 235 8.38 5.31 -12.15
C ILE A 235 7.31 6.27 -11.64
N ILE A 236 6.57 6.97 -12.52
CA ILE A 236 5.49 7.87 -12.08
C ILE A 236 4.36 7.10 -11.39
N ALA A 237 4.08 5.86 -11.78
CA ALA A 237 3.07 5.04 -11.13
C ALA A 237 3.48 4.64 -9.69
N ALA A 238 4.75 4.31 -9.47
CA ALA A 238 5.27 3.93 -8.16
C ALA A 238 5.31 5.13 -7.20
N ILE A 239 5.85 6.27 -7.64
CA ILE A 239 5.84 7.51 -6.84
C ILE A 239 4.38 7.96 -6.56
N PHE A 240 3.49 7.87 -7.54
CA PHE A 240 2.08 8.19 -7.33
C PHE A 240 1.41 7.24 -6.34
N ALA A 241 1.60 5.92 -6.49
CA ALA A 241 1.08 4.91 -5.55
C ALA A 241 1.52 5.21 -4.11
N ALA A 242 2.82 5.39 -3.88
CA ALA A 242 3.36 5.77 -2.58
C ALA A 242 2.74 7.06 -2.02
N SER A 243 2.52 8.09 -2.84
CA SER A 243 1.90 9.35 -2.39
C SER A 243 0.42 9.23 -1.98
N ILE A 244 -0.27 8.19 -2.47
CA ILE A 244 -1.72 8.02 -2.26
C ILE A 244 -2.09 6.84 -1.35
N HIS A 245 -1.13 5.99 -0.97
CA HIS A 245 -1.43 4.64 -0.47
C HIS A 245 -2.34 4.59 0.76
N ASP A 246 -2.32 5.66 1.57
CA ASP A 246 -3.05 5.81 2.85
C ASP A 246 -4.02 7.01 2.88
N VAL A 247 -4.37 7.60 1.74
CA VAL A 247 -5.20 8.83 1.75
C VAL A 247 -6.57 8.59 2.40
N ASP A 248 -6.97 9.47 3.32
CA ASP A 248 -8.22 9.36 4.10
C ASP A 248 -8.22 8.16 5.09
N HIS A 249 -7.04 7.67 5.51
CA HIS A 249 -6.91 6.66 6.58
C HIS A 249 -7.52 7.15 7.92
N PRO A 250 -8.39 6.35 8.57
CA PRO A 250 -9.17 6.79 9.74
C PRO A 250 -8.47 6.61 11.08
N GLY A 251 -7.22 6.11 11.09
CA GLY A 251 -6.49 5.76 12.31
C GLY A 251 -6.87 4.43 12.94
N LEU A 252 -7.40 3.50 12.13
CA LEU A 252 -8.00 2.24 12.56
C LEU A 252 -7.66 1.16 11.54
N THR A 253 -7.42 -0.06 12.00
CA THR A 253 -7.15 -1.24 11.14
C THR A 253 -8.38 -1.72 10.36
N ASN A 254 -8.15 -2.42 9.25
CA ASN A 254 -9.19 -3.15 8.50
C ASN A 254 -10.04 -4.04 9.44
N GLN A 255 -9.41 -4.77 10.38
CA GLN A 255 -10.14 -5.63 11.32
C GLN A 255 -11.08 -4.86 12.26
N PHE A 256 -10.70 -3.65 12.72
CA PHE A 256 -11.61 -2.78 13.48
C PHE A 256 -12.82 -2.38 12.63
N LEU A 257 -12.61 -2.00 11.36
CA LEU A 257 -13.67 -1.58 10.45
C LEU A 257 -14.66 -2.71 10.12
N ILE A 258 -14.19 -3.95 10.05
CA ILE A 258 -14.99 -5.17 9.88
C ILE A 258 -15.78 -5.46 11.16
N ASN A 259 -15.11 -5.53 12.31
CA ASN A 259 -15.73 -5.86 13.59
C ASN A 259 -16.81 -4.84 14.01
N SER A 260 -16.63 -3.57 13.67
CA SER A 260 -17.61 -2.49 13.90
C SER A 260 -18.71 -2.41 12.82
N SER A 261 -18.69 -3.28 11.81
CA SER A 261 -19.64 -3.28 10.67
C SER A 261 -19.72 -1.91 9.96
N SER A 262 -18.57 -1.27 9.75
CA SER A 262 -18.48 0.07 9.16
C SER A 262 -19.01 0.12 7.72
N GLU A 263 -19.47 1.30 7.27
CA GLU A 263 -19.94 1.48 5.89
C GLU A 263 -18.85 1.18 4.85
N LEU A 264 -17.56 1.34 5.18
CA LEU A 264 -16.45 1.00 4.29
C LEU A 264 -16.26 -0.52 4.18
N ALA A 265 -16.27 -1.25 5.30
CA ALA A 265 -16.15 -2.70 5.31
C ALA A 265 -17.29 -3.36 4.50
N LEU A 266 -18.53 -2.90 4.73
CA LEU A 266 -19.70 -3.31 3.95
C LEU A 266 -19.64 -2.92 2.46
N MET A 267 -18.93 -1.85 2.09
CA MET A 267 -18.78 -1.40 0.71
C MET A 267 -17.75 -2.25 -0.06
N TYR A 268 -16.66 -2.64 0.61
CA TYR A 268 -15.57 -3.41 0.03
C TYR A 268 -15.67 -4.93 0.29
N ASN A 269 -16.67 -5.36 1.08
CA ASN A 269 -16.96 -6.76 1.42
C ASN A 269 -15.81 -7.38 2.25
N ASP A 270 -15.36 -6.63 3.26
CA ASP A 270 -14.32 -6.98 4.23
C ASP A 270 -12.89 -7.21 3.66
N GLU A 271 -12.73 -7.33 2.34
CA GLU A 271 -11.46 -7.56 1.64
C GLU A 271 -10.70 -6.25 1.34
N SER A 272 -9.48 -6.11 1.90
CA SER A 272 -8.56 -4.96 1.71
C SER A 272 -9.30 -3.60 1.74
N VAL A 273 -10.08 -3.39 2.80
CA VAL A 273 -11.11 -2.33 2.90
C VAL A 273 -10.51 -0.94 2.73
N LEU A 274 -9.41 -0.67 3.44
CA LEU A 274 -8.73 0.61 3.43
C LEU A 274 -7.97 0.86 2.13
N GLU A 275 -7.25 -0.13 1.64
CA GLU A 275 -6.43 -0.04 0.43
C GLU A 275 -7.30 0.23 -0.81
N ASN A 276 -8.49 -0.38 -0.86
CA ASN A 276 -9.53 -0.03 -1.85
C ASN A 276 -10.07 1.39 -1.67
N HIS A 277 -10.28 1.85 -0.43
CA HIS A 277 -10.73 3.22 -0.13
C HIS A 277 -9.71 4.28 -0.55
N HIS A 278 -8.42 4.10 -0.20
CA HIS A 278 -7.32 4.98 -0.57
C HIS A 278 -7.24 5.16 -2.10
N LEU A 279 -7.30 4.06 -2.84
CA LEU A 279 -7.40 4.07 -4.31
C LEU A 279 -8.65 4.81 -4.80
N ALA A 280 -9.83 4.54 -4.22
CA ALA A 280 -11.08 5.16 -4.63
C ALA A 280 -11.09 6.67 -4.42
N VAL A 281 -10.59 7.15 -3.27
CA VAL A 281 -10.42 8.57 -2.94
C VAL A 281 -9.44 9.22 -3.90
N ALA A 282 -8.20 8.73 -4.01
CA ALA A 282 -7.15 9.35 -4.83
C ALA A 282 -7.56 9.51 -6.30
N PHE A 283 -8.10 8.45 -6.91
CA PHE A 283 -8.57 8.50 -8.30
C PHE A 283 -9.86 9.32 -8.47
N LYS A 284 -10.59 9.61 -7.39
CA LYS A 284 -11.70 10.56 -7.41
C LYS A 284 -11.22 12.01 -7.31
N LEU A 285 -10.16 12.31 -6.55
CA LEU A 285 -9.57 13.66 -6.44
C LEU A 285 -9.03 14.18 -7.79
N LEU A 286 -8.52 13.30 -8.66
CA LEU A 286 -8.15 13.65 -10.04
C LEU A 286 -9.31 14.24 -10.87
N GLN A 287 -10.57 14.07 -10.45
CA GLN A 287 -11.76 14.60 -11.13
C GLN A 287 -12.17 15.99 -10.63
N ASN A 288 -11.46 16.55 -9.66
CA ASN A 288 -11.67 17.92 -9.20
C ASN A 288 -11.16 18.93 -10.24
N GLU A 289 -11.63 20.18 -10.16
CA GLU A 289 -11.21 21.27 -11.04
C GLU A 289 -9.70 21.52 -10.91
N ASP A 290 -9.01 21.67 -12.05
CA ASP A 290 -7.55 21.80 -12.14
C ASP A 290 -6.74 20.69 -11.39
N CYS A 291 -7.26 19.46 -11.25
CA CYS A 291 -6.58 18.35 -10.55
C CYS A 291 -6.18 17.12 -11.40
N ASP A 292 -6.56 17.02 -12.69
CA ASP A 292 -6.16 15.87 -13.53
C ASP A 292 -4.68 15.98 -13.98
N ILE A 293 -3.76 15.52 -13.12
CA ILE A 293 -2.32 15.47 -13.44
C ILE A 293 -1.99 14.50 -14.59
N PHE A 294 -2.94 13.65 -15.00
CA PHE A 294 -2.79 12.69 -16.09
C PHE A 294 -3.56 13.10 -17.36
N VAL A 295 -4.02 14.36 -17.45
CA VAL A 295 -4.83 14.88 -18.55
C VAL A 295 -4.22 14.63 -19.93
N ASN A 296 -2.90 14.78 -20.03
CA ASN A 296 -2.12 14.64 -21.27
C ASN A 296 -1.68 13.19 -21.59
N LEU A 297 -1.94 12.23 -20.69
CA LEU A 297 -1.68 10.82 -20.96
C LEU A 297 -2.72 10.24 -21.94
N HIS A 298 -2.26 9.50 -22.95
CA HIS A 298 -3.18 8.84 -23.89
C HIS A 298 -3.93 7.69 -23.20
N LYS A 299 -5.10 7.29 -23.73
CA LYS A 299 -6.00 6.31 -23.07
C LYS A 299 -5.29 5.05 -22.57
N LYS A 300 -4.44 4.43 -23.40
CA LYS A 300 -3.65 3.24 -23.02
C LYS A 300 -2.66 3.51 -21.87
N GLN A 301 -1.95 4.65 -21.83
CA GLN A 301 -1.09 5.03 -20.71
C GLN A 301 -1.89 5.14 -19.41
N ARG A 302 -3.04 5.82 -19.42
CA ARG A 302 -3.90 5.93 -18.23
C ARG A 302 -4.43 4.58 -17.75
N GLN A 303 -4.76 3.67 -18.66
CA GLN A 303 -5.18 2.32 -18.31
C GLN A 303 -4.04 1.51 -17.67
N THR A 304 -2.83 1.57 -18.25
CA THR A 304 -1.64 0.90 -17.71
C THR A 304 -1.23 1.49 -16.35
N LEU A 305 -1.12 2.82 -16.24
CA LEU A 305 -0.82 3.52 -14.98
C LEU A 305 -1.84 3.17 -13.91
N ARG A 306 -3.15 3.26 -14.20
CA ARG A 306 -4.19 2.90 -13.23
C ARG A 306 -4.06 1.46 -12.76
N LYS A 307 -3.77 0.50 -13.66
CA LYS A 307 -3.57 -0.90 -13.25
C LYS A 307 -2.36 -1.02 -12.31
N MET A 308 -1.20 -0.47 -12.67
CA MET A 308 0.01 -0.59 -11.85
C MET A 308 -0.17 0.06 -10.47
N VAL A 309 -0.82 1.23 -10.39
CA VAL A 309 -1.13 1.89 -9.12
C VAL A 309 -2.08 1.05 -8.26
N ILE A 310 -3.12 0.45 -8.84
CA ILE A 310 -4.01 -0.47 -8.11
C ILE A 310 -3.24 -1.70 -7.60
N ASP A 311 -2.45 -2.34 -8.47
CA ASP A 311 -1.66 -3.50 -8.12
C ASP A 311 -0.66 -3.19 -6.97
N MET A 312 -0.09 -1.97 -6.93
CA MET A 312 0.84 -1.52 -5.87
C MET A 312 0.15 -1.16 -4.55
N VAL A 313 -0.93 -0.39 -4.55
CA VAL A 313 -1.59 0.00 -3.28
C VAL A 313 -2.33 -1.18 -2.65
N LEU A 314 -2.91 -2.11 -3.43
CA LEU A 314 -3.45 -3.35 -2.86
C LEU A 314 -2.36 -4.30 -2.30
N ALA A 315 -1.08 -4.02 -2.55
CA ALA A 315 0.04 -4.80 -2.01
C ALA A 315 0.59 -4.23 -0.70
N THR A 316 0.16 -3.04 -0.24
CA THR A 316 0.51 -2.55 1.11
C THR A 316 -0.36 -3.18 2.20
N ASP A 317 -1.47 -3.84 1.84
CA ASP A 317 -2.27 -4.66 2.76
C ASP A 317 -1.38 -5.75 3.40
N MET A 318 -1.16 -5.61 4.70
CA MET A 318 -0.31 -6.49 5.49
C MET A 318 -0.79 -7.95 5.54
N SER A 319 -2.06 -8.23 5.20
CA SER A 319 -2.54 -9.61 4.99
C SER A 319 -1.81 -10.31 3.84
N LYS A 320 -1.36 -9.55 2.82
CA LYS A 320 -0.69 -10.06 1.62
C LYS A 320 0.84 -10.11 1.74
N HIS A 321 1.43 -9.61 2.83
CA HIS A 321 2.89 -9.56 3.05
C HIS A 321 3.58 -10.92 2.84
N MET A 322 3.02 -12.01 3.38
CA MET A 322 3.67 -13.32 3.32
C MET A 322 3.71 -13.92 1.90
N SER A 323 2.70 -13.65 1.08
CA SER A 323 2.71 -13.97 -0.36
C SER A 323 3.76 -13.15 -1.11
N LEU A 324 3.77 -11.82 -0.92
CA LEU A 324 4.74 -10.92 -1.58
C LEU A 324 6.18 -11.34 -1.28
N LEU A 325 6.47 -11.69 -0.02
CA LEU A 325 7.78 -12.17 0.41
C LEU A 325 8.15 -13.54 -0.20
N ALA A 326 7.21 -14.47 -0.30
CA ALA A 326 7.45 -15.78 -0.92
C ALA A 326 7.74 -15.65 -2.43
N ASP A 327 6.98 -14.81 -3.13
CA ASP A 327 7.19 -14.54 -4.54
C ASP A 327 8.53 -13.81 -4.76
N LEU A 328 8.88 -12.84 -3.91
CA LEU A 328 10.17 -12.12 -3.96
C LEU A 328 11.36 -13.07 -3.77
N LYS A 329 11.30 -14.00 -2.81
CA LYS A 329 12.32 -15.05 -2.61
C LYS A 329 12.49 -15.91 -3.85
N THR A 330 11.39 -16.34 -4.47
CA THR A 330 11.39 -17.13 -5.72
C THR A 330 12.08 -16.36 -6.86
N MET A 331 11.88 -15.05 -6.95
CA MET A 331 12.54 -14.19 -7.93
C MET A 331 14.06 -14.07 -7.67
N VAL A 332 14.47 -13.87 -6.41
CA VAL A 332 15.88 -13.82 -5.99
C VAL A 332 16.61 -15.12 -6.34
N GLU A 333 16.02 -16.27 -6.04
CA GLU A 333 16.60 -17.58 -6.39
C GLU A 333 16.77 -17.73 -7.90
N THR A 334 15.77 -17.31 -8.68
CA THR A 334 15.83 -17.33 -10.15
C THR A 334 16.93 -16.41 -10.70
N LYS A 335 17.09 -15.20 -10.15
CA LYS A 335 18.19 -14.27 -10.50
C LYS A 335 19.55 -14.91 -10.22
N LYS A 336 19.73 -15.52 -9.04
CA LYS A 336 20.97 -16.19 -8.63
C LYS A 336 21.36 -17.33 -9.57
N VAL A 337 20.39 -18.10 -10.07
CA VAL A 337 20.60 -19.16 -11.08
C VAL A 337 20.96 -18.58 -12.46
N ALA A 338 20.39 -17.45 -12.87
CA ALA A 338 20.64 -16.83 -14.18
C ALA A 338 22.06 -16.23 -14.32
N GLY A 339 22.74 -15.91 -13.22
CA GLY A 339 24.13 -15.43 -13.22
C GLY A 339 24.35 -14.03 -13.82
N SER A 340 23.26 -13.30 -14.11
CA SER A 340 23.30 -11.89 -14.53
C SER A 340 23.35 -10.97 -13.31
N GLY A 341 24.30 -10.03 -13.30
CA GLY A 341 24.30 -8.95 -12.29
C GLY A 341 23.12 -7.97 -12.44
N VAL A 342 22.58 -7.87 -13.66
CA VAL A 342 21.42 -7.01 -14.00
C VAL A 342 20.12 -7.81 -13.86
N LEU A 343 19.11 -7.20 -13.22
CA LEU A 343 17.75 -7.74 -13.15
C LEU A 343 17.07 -7.69 -14.52
N LEU A 344 16.90 -8.87 -15.14
CA LEU A 344 16.13 -9.02 -16.38
C LEU A 344 14.66 -9.27 -16.02
N LEU A 345 13.86 -8.21 -16.05
CA LEU A 345 12.41 -8.25 -15.82
C LEU A 345 11.68 -8.09 -17.17
N ASP A 346 11.53 -9.21 -17.86
CA ASP A 346 11.13 -9.27 -19.29
C ASP A 346 9.62 -9.11 -19.51
N ASN A 347 8.79 -9.35 -18.48
CA ASN A 347 7.34 -9.35 -18.58
C ASN A 347 6.66 -8.47 -17.52
N TYR A 348 5.37 -8.17 -17.70
CA TYR A 348 4.63 -7.28 -16.78
C TYR A 348 4.58 -7.79 -15.33
N THR A 349 4.42 -9.10 -15.14
CA THR A 349 4.26 -9.73 -13.83
C THR A 349 5.51 -9.55 -12.98
N ASP A 350 6.69 -9.87 -13.52
CA ASP A 350 7.96 -9.72 -12.78
C ASP A 350 8.20 -8.24 -12.42
N ARG A 351 7.86 -7.32 -13.33
CA ARG A 351 8.05 -5.88 -13.15
C ARG A 351 7.13 -5.31 -12.09
N ILE A 352 5.84 -5.65 -12.12
CA ILE A 352 4.89 -5.17 -11.10
C ILE A 352 5.17 -5.80 -9.75
N GLN A 353 5.61 -7.06 -9.69
CA GLN A 353 6.00 -7.73 -8.45
C GLN A 353 7.18 -7.03 -7.75
N VAL A 354 8.20 -6.59 -8.50
CA VAL A 354 9.29 -5.79 -7.92
C VAL A 354 8.79 -4.42 -7.46
N LEU A 355 7.91 -3.76 -8.21
CA LEU A 355 7.35 -2.45 -7.82
C LEU A 355 6.43 -2.54 -6.59
N GLN A 356 5.64 -3.61 -6.47
CA GLN A 356 4.85 -3.92 -5.28
C GLN A 356 5.76 -4.08 -4.05
N ASN A 357 6.79 -4.91 -4.15
CA ASN A 357 7.76 -5.10 -3.06
C ASN A 357 8.57 -3.82 -2.78
N LEU A 358 8.86 -2.98 -3.78
CA LEU A 358 9.56 -1.71 -3.59
C LEU A 358 8.74 -0.73 -2.75
N VAL A 359 7.45 -0.56 -3.07
CA VAL A 359 6.54 0.28 -2.27
C VAL A 359 6.32 -0.33 -0.88
N HIS A 360 6.18 -1.65 -0.77
CA HIS A 360 6.04 -2.35 0.51
C HIS A 360 7.28 -2.22 1.42
N CYS A 361 8.49 -2.27 0.85
CA CYS A 361 9.72 -1.96 1.57
C CYS A 361 9.77 -0.48 1.99
N ALA A 362 9.30 0.44 1.15
CA ALA A 362 9.27 1.87 1.47
C ALA A 362 8.28 2.20 2.62
N ASP A 363 7.15 1.51 2.69
CA ASP A 363 6.19 1.56 3.80
C ASP A 363 6.81 0.96 5.08
N LEU A 364 7.30 -0.28 5.00
CA LEU A 364 8.00 -0.99 6.09
C LEU A 364 9.45 -0.51 6.28
N SER A 365 9.74 0.76 6.03
CA SER A 365 11.10 1.32 6.04
C SER A 365 11.54 1.92 7.38
N ASN A 366 10.62 2.30 8.26
CA ASN A 366 10.96 3.05 9.49
C ASN A 366 12.06 2.40 10.34
N PRO A 367 12.07 1.07 10.56
CA PRO A 367 13.11 0.41 11.36
C PRO A 367 14.50 0.41 10.72
N THR A 368 14.63 0.78 9.44
CA THR A 368 15.90 0.90 8.71
C THR A 368 16.36 2.36 8.54
N LYS A 369 15.59 3.33 9.05
CA LYS A 369 15.97 4.75 9.13
C LYS A 369 16.91 4.97 10.33
N PRO A 370 17.72 6.05 10.36
CA PRO A 370 18.47 6.44 11.56
C PRO A 370 17.63 6.43 12.83
N LEU A 371 18.19 5.92 13.94
CA LEU A 371 17.47 5.65 15.19
C LEU A 371 16.63 6.82 15.72
N GLU A 372 17.07 8.06 15.53
CA GLU A 372 16.35 9.27 15.95
C GLU A 372 15.03 9.48 15.19
N LEU A 373 14.98 9.09 13.91
CA LEU A 373 13.76 9.10 13.10
C LEU A 373 12.89 7.89 13.43
N TYR A 374 13.50 6.69 13.49
CA TYR A 374 12.77 5.46 13.81
C TYR A 374 12.02 5.55 15.15
N ARG A 375 12.66 6.09 16.19
CA ARG A 375 12.02 6.27 17.51
C ARG A 375 10.84 7.25 17.49
N GLN A 376 10.84 8.26 16.61
CA GLN A 376 9.70 9.15 16.42
C GLN A 376 8.55 8.40 15.73
N TRP A 377 8.83 7.65 14.67
CA TRP A 377 7.85 6.80 14.00
C TRP A 377 7.21 5.77 14.94
N VAL A 378 8.01 5.09 15.78
CA VAL A 378 7.50 4.18 16.82
C VAL A 378 6.59 4.90 17.81
N SER A 379 6.92 6.12 18.22
CA SER A 379 6.04 6.90 19.11
C SER A 379 4.71 7.25 18.47
N LEU A 380 4.68 7.51 17.16
CA LEU A 380 3.45 7.84 16.43
C LEU A 380 2.56 6.61 16.22
N ILE A 381 3.09 5.50 15.69
CA ILE A 381 2.29 4.29 15.45
C ILE A 381 1.76 3.68 16.76
N MET A 382 2.54 3.73 17.84
CA MET A 382 2.06 3.25 19.13
C MET A 382 0.93 4.12 19.69
N GLU A 383 1.00 5.46 19.58
CA GLU A 383 -0.13 6.30 20.00
C GLU A 383 -1.37 6.06 19.15
N GLU A 384 -1.23 5.83 17.84
CA GLU A 384 -2.37 5.50 16.98
C GLU A 384 -3.02 4.15 17.37
N PHE A 385 -2.22 3.09 17.57
CA PHE A 385 -2.73 1.82 18.10
C PHE A 385 -3.39 1.99 19.47
N PHE A 386 -2.86 2.85 20.34
CA PHE A 386 -3.46 3.12 21.63
C PHE A 386 -4.79 3.88 21.53
N LEU A 387 -4.95 4.78 20.56
CA LEU A 387 -6.22 5.42 20.25
C LEU A 387 -7.25 4.43 19.69
N GLN A 388 -6.84 3.47 18.85
CA GLN A 388 -7.73 2.34 18.48
C GLN A 388 -8.13 1.54 19.72
N GLY A 389 -7.20 1.17 20.59
CA GLY A 389 -7.48 0.35 21.78
C GLY A 389 -8.36 1.04 22.83
N ASP A 390 -8.23 2.36 22.98
CA ASP A 390 -9.15 3.16 23.79
C ASP A 390 -10.55 3.17 23.18
N ARG A 391 -10.68 3.27 21.85
CA ARG A 391 -11.96 3.22 21.14
C ARG A 391 -12.61 1.83 21.19
N GLU A 392 -11.85 0.75 21.05
CA GLU A 392 -12.32 -0.62 21.25
C GLU A 392 -12.89 -0.80 22.67
N ARG A 393 -12.21 -0.24 23.68
CA ARG A 393 -12.66 -0.23 25.07
C ARG A 393 -13.96 0.56 25.27
N GLU A 394 -14.13 1.69 24.58
CA GLU A 394 -15.37 2.50 24.61
C GLU A 394 -16.54 1.79 23.91
N GLU A 395 -16.29 1.16 22.75
CA GLU A 395 -17.27 0.39 21.98
C GLU A 395 -17.54 -1.01 22.57
N SER A 396 -16.89 -1.36 23.69
CA SER A 396 -17.01 -2.66 24.38
C SER A 396 -16.61 -3.87 23.54
N MET A 397 -15.61 -3.68 22.68
CA MET A 397 -14.94 -4.70 21.87
C MET A 397 -13.75 -5.30 22.64
N ASP A 398 -13.30 -6.49 22.22
CA ASP A 398 -12.00 -7.00 22.67
C ASP A 398 -10.89 -6.10 22.12
N ILE A 399 -9.96 -5.67 22.97
CA ILE A 399 -8.86 -4.78 22.57
C ILE A 399 -7.87 -5.57 21.71
N SER A 400 -7.57 -5.04 20.53
CA SER A 400 -6.68 -5.65 19.56
C SER A 400 -5.25 -5.83 20.11
N PRO A 401 -4.50 -6.83 19.63
CA PRO A 401 -3.08 -6.95 19.93
C PRO A 401 -2.35 -5.63 19.70
N MET A 402 -1.37 -5.31 20.55
CA MET A 402 -0.61 -4.05 20.57
C MET A 402 -1.38 -2.77 20.93
N CYS A 403 -2.72 -2.78 20.97
CA CYS A 403 -3.53 -1.57 21.15
C CYS A 403 -3.80 -1.19 22.63
N ASP A 404 -3.56 -2.08 23.61
CA ASP A 404 -3.73 -1.74 25.02
C ASP A 404 -2.51 -1.01 25.62
N ARG A 405 -2.64 0.32 25.78
CA ARG A 405 -1.62 1.18 26.42
C ARG A 405 -1.26 0.84 27.87
N HIS A 406 -1.96 -0.11 28.50
CA HIS A 406 -1.68 -0.57 29.86
C HIS A 406 -0.86 -1.87 29.95
N SER A 407 -0.74 -2.63 28.86
CA SER A 407 -0.02 -3.92 28.81
C SER A 407 1.03 -4.02 27.71
N ALA A 408 1.00 -3.12 26.71
CA ALA A 408 1.98 -3.11 25.63
C ALA A 408 3.43 -2.95 26.12
N THR A 409 4.31 -3.85 25.67
CA THR A 409 5.77 -3.75 25.86
C THR A 409 6.41 -3.33 24.54
N ILE A 410 6.55 -2.02 24.32
CA ILE A 410 6.93 -1.44 23.02
C ILE A 410 8.24 -2.05 22.51
N GLU A 411 9.26 -2.15 23.35
CA GLU A 411 10.60 -2.61 22.97
C GLU A 411 10.61 -4.06 22.49
N LYS A 412 9.92 -4.95 23.23
CA LYS A 412 9.76 -6.37 22.85
C LYS A 412 9.00 -6.51 21.54
N SER A 413 8.02 -5.65 21.31
CA SER A 413 7.18 -5.68 20.10
C SER A 413 7.92 -5.14 18.88
N GLN A 414 8.75 -4.11 19.01
CA GLN A 414 9.62 -3.64 17.92
C GLN A 414 10.66 -4.70 17.54
N VAL A 415 11.27 -5.38 18.53
CA VAL A 415 12.15 -6.53 18.26
C VAL A 415 11.41 -7.64 17.50
N GLY A 416 10.22 -8.04 17.96
CA GLY A 416 9.42 -9.05 17.28
C GLY A 416 8.98 -8.64 15.86
N PHE A 417 8.61 -7.37 15.66
CA PHE A 417 8.25 -6.84 14.35
C PHE A 417 9.44 -6.89 13.38
N ILE A 418 10.64 -6.54 13.85
CA ILE A 418 11.85 -6.65 13.02
C ILE A 418 12.14 -8.13 12.71
N ASP A 419 12.23 -8.99 13.73
CA ASP A 419 12.63 -10.39 13.58
C ASP A 419 11.69 -11.20 12.66
N TYR A 420 10.38 -10.90 12.66
CA TYR A 420 9.36 -11.70 11.94
C TYR A 420 8.80 -11.07 10.66
N ILE A 421 8.90 -9.74 10.48
CA ILE A 421 8.30 -9.03 9.34
C ILE A 421 9.37 -8.24 8.56
N VAL A 422 10.06 -7.31 9.22
CA VAL A 422 10.86 -6.29 8.54
C VAL A 422 12.21 -6.85 8.08
N HIS A 423 12.93 -7.58 8.93
CA HIS A 423 14.21 -8.18 8.54
C HIS A 423 14.05 -9.23 7.43
N PRO A 424 13.11 -10.19 7.46
CA PRO A 424 12.93 -11.14 6.36
C PRO A 424 12.64 -10.47 5.01
N LEU A 425 11.89 -9.36 5.00
CA LEU A 425 11.61 -8.58 3.80
C LEU A 425 12.85 -7.84 3.30
N TRP A 426 13.51 -7.05 4.16
CA TRP A 426 14.68 -6.27 3.77
C TRP A 426 15.90 -7.14 3.43
N GLU A 427 16.07 -8.30 4.08
CA GLU A 427 17.08 -9.30 3.72
C GLU A 427 16.87 -9.79 2.29
N THR A 428 15.63 -10.16 1.95
CA THR A 428 15.28 -10.62 0.60
C THR A 428 15.42 -9.50 -0.44
N TRP A 429 15.02 -8.27 -0.09
CA TRP A 429 15.20 -7.10 -0.95
C TRP A 429 16.68 -6.80 -1.21
N ALA A 430 17.53 -6.80 -0.17
CA ALA A 430 18.96 -6.59 -0.30
C ALA A 430 19.63 -7.68 -1.13
N ASP A 431 19.16 -8.92 -1.04
CA ASP A 431 19.57 -10.04 -1.89
C ASP A 431 19.20 -9.80 -3.38
N LEU A 432 18.04 -9.17 -3.64
CA LEU A 432 17.58 -8.79 -4.99
C LEU A 432 18.46 -7.68 -5.59
N VAL A 433 18.80 -6.65 -4.81
CA VAL A 433 19.56 -5.47 -5.26
C VAL A 433 21.03 -5.44 -4.82
N HIS A 434 21.59 -6.57 -4.39
CA HIS A 434 22.94 -6.64 -3.82
C HIS A 434 24.02 -5.99 -4.72
N PRO A 435 24.87 -5.08 -4.19
CA PRO A 435 25.08 -4.76 -2.77
C PRO A 435 24.29 -3.54 -2.25
N ASP A 436 23.38 -2.96 -3.03
CA ASP A 436 22.92 -1.58 -2.88
C ASP A 436 22.22 -1.25 -1.54
N ALA A 437 21.62 -2.24 -0.88
CA ALA A 437 20.88 -2.06 0.38
C ALA A 437 21.63 -2.55 1.63
N GLN A 438 22.94 -2.81 1.58
CA GLN A 438 23.69 -3.32 2.73
C GLN A 438 23.66 -2.35 3.92
N ASP A 439 23.95 -1.06 3.71
CA ASP A 439 23.92 -0.04 4.78
C ASP A 439 22.53 0.08 5.45
N ILE A 440 21.45 -0.25 4.71
CA ILE A 440 20.07 -0.26 5.20
C ILE A 440 19.83 -1.47 6.12
N LEU A 441 20.37 -2.64 5.79
CA LEU A 441 20.35 -3.82 6.65
C LEU A 441 21.20 -3.63 7.91
N ASP A 442 22.42 -3.11 7.78
CA ASP A 442 23.31 -2.85 8.92
C ASP A 442 22.61 -1.91 9.91
N THR A 443 21.94 -0.86 9.42
CA THR A 443 21.13 0.06 10.25
C THR A 443 19.93 -0.63 10.91
N LEU A 444 19.27 -1.57 10.22
CA LEU A 444 18.16 -2.36 10.76
C LEU A 444 18.61 -3.26 11.92
N GLU A 445 19.75 -3.94 11.77
CA GLU A 445 20.36 -4.77 12.81
C GLU A 445 20.76 -3.92 14.03
N GLU A 446 21.41 -2.77 13.83
CA GLU A 446 21.77 -1.83 14.91
C GLU A 446 20.54 -1.31 15.67
N ASN A 447 19.48 -0.93 14.95
CA ASN A 447 18.21 -0.47 15.54
C ASN A 447 17.49 -1.60 16.32
N ARG A 448 17.52 -2.83 15.80
CA ARG A 448 16.96 -4.03 16.44
C ARG A 448 17.67 -4.34 17.75
N ASP A 449 19.00 -4.30 17.75
CA ASP A 449 19.80 -4.52 18.95
C ASP A 449 19.68 -3.37 19.96
N TRP A 450 19.47 -2.13 19.50
CA TRP A 450 19.13 -1.02 20.40
C TRP A 450 17.82 -1.29 21.15
N TYR A 451 16.73 -1.63 20.45
CA TYR A 451 15.46 -1.96 21.10
C TYR A 451 15.57 -3.20 22.01
N GLN A 452 16.31 -4.23 21.58
CA GLN A 452 16.61 -5.41 22.39
C GLN A 452 17.32 -5.06 23.71
N SER A 453 18.23 -4.09 23.70
CA SER A 453 18.96 -3.61 24.88
C SER A 453 18.10 -2.78 25.84
N MET A 454 17.00 -2.21 25.34
CA MET A 454 16.05 -1.40 26.11
C MET A 454 14.95 -2.21 26.79
N ILE A 455 14.78 -3.50 26.45
CA ILE A 455 13.80 -4.38 27.10
C ILE A 455 14.10 -4.47 28.61
N PRO A 456 13.14 -4.14 29.50
CA PRO A 456 13.35 -4.23 30.94
C PRO A 456 13.72 -5.66 31.39
N PRO A 457 14.70 -5.84 32.29
CA PRO A 457 15.02 -7.15 32.82
C PRO A 457 13.82 -7.71 33.58
N SER A 458 13.47 -8.98 33.30
CA SER A 458 12.39 -9.66 34.02
C SER A 458 12.64 -9.59 35.54
N PRO A 459 11.60 -9.34 36.36
CA PRO A 459 11.77 -9.34 37.81
C PRO A 459 12.32 -10.69 38.26
N PRO A 460 13.31 -10.73 39.17
CA PRO A 460 13.84 -11.99 39.67
C PRO A 460 12.72 -12.80 40.31
N PRO A 461 12.70 -14.14 40.16
CA PRO A 461 11.68 -14.97 40.77
C PRO A 461 11.69 -14.74 42.28
N THR A 462 10.56 -14.31 42.83
CA THR A 462 10.39 -14.07 44.26
C THR A 462 10.66 -15.37 45.01
N GLY A 463 11.77 -15.43 45.75
CA GLY A 463 12.16 -16.61 46.50
C GLY A 463 11.07 -16.99 47.50
N GLN A 464 10.53 -18.21 47.36
CA GLN A 464 9.70 -18.80 48.39
C GLN A 464 10.58 -19.21 49.56
N ASP A 465 10.64 -18.37 50.60
CA ASP A 465 11.15 -18.76 51.91
C ASP A 465 10.19 -19.77 52.57
N GLY A 466 10.42 -21.05 52.27
CA GLY A 466 10.02 -22.20 53.08
C GLY A 466 8.57 -22.70 52.95
N VAL A 467 8.42 -23.95 52.51
CA VAL A 467 7.90 -25.07 53.32
C VAL A 467 8.04 -26.40 52.53
N THR A 468 8.58 -27.42 53.21
CA THR A 468 8.71 -28.88 52.93
C THR A 468 8.33 -29.50 51.57
N PRO A 469 9.08 -30.53 51.11
CA PRO A 469 8.75 -31.26 49.89
C PRO A 469 7.49 -32.12 50.04
N VAL A 470 6.64 -32.10 49.01
CA VAL A 470 5.55 -33.05 48.76
C VAL A 470 5.70 -33.56 47.32
N GLU A 471 5.25 -34.80 47.10
CA GLU A 471 5.62 -35.67 45.98
C GLU A 471 5.01 -35.25 44.61
N GLU A 472 5.54 -35.84 43.55
CA GLU A 472 5.16 -35.58 42.14
C GLU A 472 3.70 -35.97 41.83
N GLU A 473 2.92 -35.03 41.30
CA GLU A 473 1.89 -35.33 40.28
C GLU A 473 1.97 -34.27 39.16
N GLY A 474 1.75 -34.69 37.92
CA GLY A 474 2.11 -33.91 36.73
C GLY A 474 1.07 -32.87 36.28
N GLY A 475 1.52 -31.89 35.50
CA GLY A 475 0.66 -30.89 34.89
C GLY A 475 1.44 -29.87 34.05
N GLU A 476 1.34 -30.03 32.73
CA GLU A 476 1.42 -29.01 31.65
C GLU A 476 2.66 -28.10 31.54
N GLU A 477 3.22 -28.09 30.32
CA GLU A 477 4.32 -27.20 29.92
C GLU A 477 3.86 -25.73 29.96
N GLY A 478 4.61 -24.88 30.67
CA GLY A 478 4.38 -23.45 30.67
C GLY A 478 4.59 -22.86 29.28
N GLY A 479 3.49 -22.52 28.60
CA GLY A 479 3.51 -21.94 27.27
C GLY A 479 4.28 -20.62 27.25
N VAL A 480 5.37 -20.58 26.49
CA VAL A 480 5.99 -19.31 26.09
C VAL A 480 4.99 -18.60 25.18
N GLU A 481 4.49 -17.43 25.59
CA GLU A 481 3.70 -16.56 24.72
C GLU A 481 4.54 -16.13 23.51
N ARG A 482 4.40 -16.89 22.43
CA ARG A 482 4.74 -16.46 21.09
C ARG A 482 3.77 -15.33 20.73
N ILE A 483 4.29 -14.11 20.66
CA ILE A 483 3.60 -12.99 20.03
C ILE A 483 3.40 -13.38 18.57
N ARG A 484 2.22 -13.90 18.25
CA ARG A 484 1.82 -14.25 16.90
C ARG A 484 1.28 -12.97 16.26
N PHE A 485 2.07 -12.34 15.40
CA PHE A 485 1.51 -11.40 14.43
C PHE A 485 0.45 -12.17 13.63
N GLN A 486 -0.82 -11.82 13.84
CA GLN A 486 -1.93 -12.38 13.08
C GLN A 486 -2.00 -11.65 11.73
N VAL A 487 -1.15 -12.10 10.81
CA VAL A 487 -1.49 -12.05 9.38
C VAL A 487 -2.64 -13.05 9.22
N THR A 488 -3.88 -12.55 9.22
CA THR A 488 -5.09 -13.34 8.98
C THR A 488 -5.19 -13.68 7.50
N PRO A 489 -5.09 -14.96 7.10
CA PRO A 489 -5.40 -15.37 5.73
C PRO A 489 -6.92 -15.49 5.59
N GLU A 490 -7.50 -14.84 4.59
CA GLU A 490 -8.90 -15.06 4.21
C GLU A 490 -9.04 -16.45 3.57
N GLU A 491 -9.68 -17.40 4.26
CA GLU A 491 -10.12 -18.65 3.66
C GLU A 491 -11.42 -18.42 2.88
N GLY A 492 -11.30 -18.14 1.59
CA GLY A 492 -12.45 -17.98 0.70
C GLY A 492 -13.30 -19.26 0.62
N GLU A 493 -14.58 -19.17 1.02
CA GLU A 493 -15.52 -20.28 0.96
C GLU A 493 -15.76 -20.74 -0.48
N ILE A 494 -15.27 -21.95 -0.81
CA ILE A 494 -15.61 -22.60 -2.07
C ILE A 494 -17.03 -23.18 -1.94
N GLY A 495 -18.01 -22.42 -2.45
CA GLY A 495 -19.41 -22.82 -2.42
C GLY A 495 -19.64 -24.21 -3.01
N SER A 496 -20.30 -25.08 -2.23
CA SER A 496 -20.69 -26.42 -2.65
C SER A 496 -21.73 -26.37 -3.76
N VAL A 497 -21.34 -26.78 -4.97
CA VAL A 497 -22.28 -27.03 -6.07
C VAL A 497 -22.87 -28.43 -5.88
N GLU A 498 -24.15 -28.52 -5.51
CA GLU A 498 -24.87 -29.79 -5.55
C GLU A 498 -25.08 -30.21 -7.02
N GLU A 499 -24.49 -31.34 -7.43
CA GLU A 499 -24.77 -31.95 -8.74
C GLU A 499 -26.10 -32.71 -8.71
N ASP A 500 -27.06 -32.22 -9.48
CA ASP A 500 -28.39 -32.80 -9.69
C ASP A 500 -28.32 -34.10 -10.49
N LEU A 501 -28.38 -35.25 -9.80
CA LEU A 501 -28.35 -36.58 -10.43
C LEU A 501 -29.72 -36.96 -11.01
N GLY A 502 -29.98 -36.46 -12.22
CA GLY A 502 -31.10 -36.90 -13.05
C GLY A 502 -30.97 -38.36 -13.52
N GLY A 503 -31.51 -39.30 -12.74
CA GLY A 503 -31.72 -40.71 -13.12
C GLY A 503 -33.16 -40.94 -13.61
N GLY A 504 -33.32 -41.46 -14.83
CA GLY A 504 -34.60 -41.46 -15.55
C GLY A 504 -35.61 -42.55 -15.14
N ASP A 505 -36.87 -42.29 -15.48
CA ASP A 505 -38.03 -43.16 -15.23
C ASP A 505 -38.62 -43.58 -16.61
N GLU A 506 -38.41 -44.84 -17.02
CA GLU A 506 -38.98 -45.39 -18.27
C GLU A 506 -40.30 -46.12 -17.98
N LEU A 507 -41.35 -45.72 -18.71
CA LEU A 507 -42.71 -46.24 -18.56
C LEU A 507 -43.01 -47.42 -19.51
N GLU A 508 -42.99 -48.63 -18.97
CA GLU A 508 -43.84 -49.76 -19.40
C GLU A 508 -44.55 -50.34 -18.14
N GLY A 509 -45.79 -50.84 -18.16
CA GLY A 509 -46.66 -51.10 -19.30
C GLY A 509 -47.88 -52.01 -19.00
N GLY A 510 -48.61 -51.79 -17.90
CA GLY A 510 -50.02 -52.25 -17.73
C GLY A 510 -50.33 -53.69 -17.26
N GLY A 511 -51.45 -53.82 -16.52
CA GLY A 511 -52.12 -55.09 -16.14
C GLY A 511 -51.46 -55.85 -14.97
N ILE A 512 -52.20 -56.45 -14.02
CA ILE A 512 -53.63 -56.77 -13.87
C ILE A 512 -54.04 -56.53 -12.41
#